data_AF-A0A7J8H7H8-F1
#
_entry.id   AF-A0A7J8H7H8-F1
#
_cell.length_a   1.000
_cell.length_b   1.000
_cell.length_c   1.000
_cell.angle_alpha   90.00
_cell.angle_beta   90.00
_cell.angle_gamma   90.00
#
_symmetry.space_group_name_H-M   'P 1'
#
loop_
_entity.id
_entity.type
_entity.pdbx_description
1 polymer ?
#
loop_
_entity_poly.entity_id
_entity_poly.type
_entity_poly.pdbx_seq_one_letter_code
_entity_poly.pdbx_strand_id
1 'polypeptide(L)'
;MAETLEFNDIYQEVKGSMNDGRLRLSRQGIIFKNSKTGKVDNIQAGELTEGIWRRVALGHGLKLLTKNGHVYKYDGFRESEFEKLSDFFKTHYRLDLMEKDLCVKGWNWGTVKFGGQLLSFDIGDQPVFEIPLSNVSQCTTGKNEVTLEFHQNDDAEVSLMEVRFYVPPTQEDGVDPVEAFAQNVLSKADVIQATGDAICIFRELQIQILVLLSQPWGYSCFLSYSSYCSRGHRSGL
;
A
#
# COMPACT_ATOMS: atom_id res chain seq x y z
N MET A 1 2.53 -36.77 8.96
CA MET A 1 2.27 -35.37 8.56
C MET A 1 2.19 -35.32 7.03
N ALA A 2 1.28 -34.54 6.48
CA ALA A 2 1.08 -34.45 5.03
C ALA A 2 2.31 -33.82 4.36
N GLU A 3 2.81 -34.41 3.27
CA GLU A 3 3.98 -33.89 2.56
C GLU A 3 3.66 -32.65 1.71
N THR A 4 2.38 -32.48 1.36
CA THR A 4 1.86 -31.33 0.64
C THR A 4 0.49 -30.97 1.18
N LEU A 5 0.16 -29.68 1.17
CA LEU A 5 -1.18 -29.17 1.42
C LEU A 5 -1.65 -28.41 0.19
N GLU A 6 -2.94 -28.51 -0.10
CA GLU A 6 -3.50 -27.87 -1.29
C GLU A 6 -4.87 -27.28 -0.99
N PHE A 7 -5.09 -26.09 -1.52
CA PHE A 7 -6.30 -25.32 -1.37
C PHE A 7 -6.69 -24.74 -2.74
N ASN A 8 -7.90 -25.05 -3.21
CA ASN A 8 -8.35 -24.67 -4.56
C ASN A 8 -9.14 -23.36 -4.60
N ASP A 9 -9.74 -22.97 -3.47
CA ASP A 9 -10.65 -21.82 -3.38
C ASP A 9 -10.04 -20.74 -2.47
N ILE A 10 -8.82 -20.30 -2.80
CA ILE A 10 -8.10 -19.27 -2.06
C ILE A 10 -7.93 -18.04 -2.94
N TYR A 11 -7.95 -16.87 -2.31
CA TYR A 11 -7.80 -15.60 -2.98
C TYR A 11 -6.45 -14.98 -2.62
N GLN A 12 -5.69 -14.57 -3.62
CA GLN A 12 -4.51 -13.74 -3.42
C GLN A 12 -4.93 -12.27 -3.50
N GLU A 13 -4.75 -11.53 -2.40
CA GLU A 13 -5.05 -10.10 -2.39
C GLU A 13 -3.84 -9.31 -2.90
N VAL A 14 -4.04 -8.63 -4.03
CA VAL A 14 -3.03 -7.80 -4.68
C VAL A 14 -3.64 -6.44 -5.00
N LYS A 15 -3.16 -5.40 -4.32
CA LYS A 15 -3.58 -4.00 -4.53
C LYS A 15 -5.11 -3.83 -4.54
N GLY A 16 -5.79 -4.48 -3.59
CA GLY A 16 -7.25 -4.41 -3.47
C GLY A 16 -8.04 -5.39 -4.35
N SER A 17 -7.41 -6.04 -5.33
CA SER A 17 -8.05 -7.11 -6.11
C SER A 17 -7.94 -8.45 -5.39
N MET A 18 -9.05 -9.16 -5.24
CA MET A 18 -9.11 -10.53 -4.72
C MET A 18 -9.04 -11.52 -5.89
N ASN A 19 -7.84 -12.01 -6.18
CA ASN A 19 -7.61 -12.90 -7.31
C ASN A 19 -7.80 -14.36 -6.88
N ASP A 20 -8.79 -15.05 -7.41
CA ASP A 20 -9.00 -16.47 -7.12
C ASP A 20 -7.88 -17.34 -7.73
N GLY A 21 -7.53 -18.41 -7.02
CA GLY A 21 -6.48 -19.31 -7.46
C GLY A 21 -6.27 -20.51 -6.55
N ARG A 22 -5.35 -21.36 -6.98
CA ARG A 22 -4.97 -22.58 -6.28
C ARG A 22 -3.65 -22.37 -5.56
N LEU A 23 -3.67 -22.56 -4.24
CA LEU A 23 -2.50 -22.52 -3.38
C LEU A 23 -2.04 -23.94 -3.05
N ARG A 24 -0.77 -24.25 -3.30
CA ARG A 24 -0.14 -25.52 -2.96
C ARG A 24 1.11 -25.28 -2.13
N LEU A 25 1.19 -25.93 -0.98
CA LEU A 25 2.34 -25.92 -0.10
C LEU A 25 3.06 -27.26 -0.23
N SER A 26 4.38 -27.21 -0.38
CA SER A 26 5.29 -28.35 -0.44
C SER A 26 6.49 -28.09 0.46
N ARG A 27 7.35 -29.10 0.65
CA ARG A 27 8.58 -28.92 1.44
C ARG A 27 9.52 -27.86 0.85
N GLN A 28 9.55 -27.73 -0.47
CA GLN A 28 10.39 -26.76 -1.18
C GLN A 28 9.87 -25.33 -1.04
N GLY A 29 8.57 -25.14 -0.90
CA GLY A 29 7.96 -23.82 -0.87
C GLY A 29 6.47 -23.83 -1.19
N ILE A 30 5.96 -22.65 -1.48
CA ILE A 30 4.54 -22.34 -1.66
C ILE A 30 4.33 -21.85 -3.08
N ILE A 31 3.37 -22.44 -3.78
CA ILE A 31 3.03 -22.12 -5.16
C ILE A 31 1.58 -21.64 -5.19
N PHE A 32 1.35 -20.44 -5.71
CA PHE A 32 0.02 -19.94 -6.01
C PHE A 32 -0.15 -19.83 -7.52
N LYS A 33 -1.23 -20.40 -8.06
CA LYS A 33 -1.59 -20.26 -9.46
C LYS A 33 -2.92 -19.51 -9.56
N ASN A 34 -2.87 -18.31 -10.14
CA ASN A 34 -4.05 -17.50 -10.42
C ASN A 34 -4.93 -18.19 -11.47
N SER A 35 -6.23 -18.34 -11.20
CA SER A 35 -7.18 -19.01 -12.10
C SER A 35 -7.43 -18.23 -13.39
N LYS A 36 -7.53 -16.89 -13.28
CA LYS A 36 -7.88 -16.00 -14.39
C LYS A 36 -6.69 -15.76 -15.34
N THR A 37 -5.52 -15.45 -14.79
CA THR A 37 -4.32 -15.10 -15.58
C THR A 37 -3.42 -16.29 -15.87
N GLY A 38 -3.56 -17.39 -15.11
CA GLY A 38 -2.65 -18.53 -15.17
C GLY A 38 -1.25 -18.24 -14.61
N LYS A 39 -1.00 -17.03 -14.12
CA LYS A 39 0.27 -16.63 -13.51
C LYS A 39 0.56 -17.51 -12.29
N VAL A 40 1.81 -17.96 -12.19
CA VAL A 40 2.28 -18.79 -11.09
C VAL A 40 3.28 -17.98 -10.28
N ASP A 41 2.96 -17.76 -9.00
CA ASP A 41 3.89 -17.21 -8.02
C ASP A 41 4.48 -18.38 -7.21
N ASN A 42 5.80 -18.37 -7.01
CA ASN A 42 6.53 -19.43 -6.31
C ASN A 42 7.41 -18.80 -5.23
N ILE A 43 7.12 -19.12 -3.97
CA ILE A 43 7.84 -18.63 -2.80
C ILE A 43 8.65 -19.79 -2.24
N GLN A 44 9.98 -19.65 -2.21
CA GLN A 44 10.82 -20.70 -1.65
C GLN A 44 10.70 -20.74 -0.13
N ALA A 45 10.72 -21.93 0.47
CA ALA A 45 10.67 -22.10 1.92
C ALA A 45 11.79 -21.31 2.65
N GLY A 46 12.99 -21.28 2.06
CA GLY A 46 14.14 -20.55 2.61
C GLY A 46 14.05 -19.02 2.52
N GLU A 47 13.09 -18.49 1.76
CA GLU A 47 12.84 -17.05 1.65
C GLU A 47 11.82 -16.54 2.67
N LEU A 48 11.02 -17.43 3.27
CA LEU A 48 10.03 -17.07 4.28
C LEU A 48 10.72 -16.61 5.57
N THR A 49 10.30 -15.45 6.08
CA THR A 49 10.78 -14.89 7.35
C THR A 49 9.70 -14.87 8.40
N GLU A 50 8.47 -14.53 8.01
CA GLU A 50 7.35 -14.37 8.92
C GLU A 50 6.06 -14.91 8.27
N GLY A 51 5.22 -15.51 9.10
CA GLY A 51 3.89 -15.96 8.73
C GLY A 51 2.90 -15.52 9.80
N ILE A 52 1.91 -14.73 9.39
CA ILE A 52 0.86 -14.23 10.26
C ILE A 52 -0.46 -14.84 9.83
N TRP A 53 -1.15 -15.43 10.79
CA TRP A 53 -2.55 -15.82 10.68
C TRP A 53 -3.42 -14.71 11.26
N ARG A 54 -4.42 -14.28 10.50
CA ARG A 54 -5.31 -13.19 10.91
C ARG A 54 -6.70 -13.36 10.35
N ARG A 55 -7.68 -12.77 11.03
CA ARG A 55 -9.02 -12.62 10.46
C ARG A 55 -9.02 -11.61 9.31
N VAL A 56 -9.74 -11.93 8.23
CA VAL A 56 -9.89 -11.07 7.03
C VAL A 56 -11.35 -10.98 6.62
N ALA A 57 -11.65 -10.25 5.54
CA ALA A 57 -13.02 -10.04 5.06
C ALA A 57 -13.74 -11.37 4.75
N LEU A 58 -13.02 -12.34 4.19
CA LEU A 58 -13.51 -13.68 3.90
C LEU A 58 -12.76 -14.73 4.72
N GLY A 59 -13.31 -15.07 5.90
CA GLY A 59 -12.73 -16.08 6.78
C GLY A 59 -11.41 -15.62 7.41
N HIS A 60 -10.36 -16.43 7.24
CA HIS A 60 -9.01 -16.14 7.71
C HIS A 60 -8.02 -16.03 6.56
N GLY A 61 -6.96 -15.28 6.81
CA GLY A 61 -5.91 -15.00 5.86
C GLY A 61 -4.54 -15.37 6.42
N LEU A 62 -3.68 -15.82 5.53
CA LEU A 62 -2.28 -16.08 5.74
C LEU A 62 -1.48 -14.97 5.05
N LYS A 63 -0.82 -14.13 5.86
CA LYS A 63 0.13 -13.14 5.40
C LYS A 63 1.54 -13.70 5.56
N LEU A 64 2.29 -13.76 4.46
CA LEU A 64 3.66 -14.23 4.42
C LEU A 64 4.60 -13.08 4.07
N LEU A 65 5.65 -12.91 4.87
CA LEU A 65 6.75 -12.00 4.58
C LEU A 65 7.95 -12.80 4.11
N THR A 66 8.61 -12.31 3.06
CA THR A 66 9.88 -12.86 2.59
C THR A 66 11.07 -11.99 2.98
N LYS A 67 12.28 -12.57 2.92
CA LYS A 67 13.56 -11.85 3.13
C LYS A 67 13.72 -10.63 2.22
N ASN A 68 13.10 -10.67 1.04
CA ASN A 68 13.18 -9.60 0.06
C ASN A 68 12.21 -8.44 0.37
N GLY A 69 11.42 -8.54 1.45
CA GLY A 69 10.44 -7.51 1.84
C GLY A 69 9.08 -7.65 1.15
N HIS A 70 8.91 -8.65 0.27
CA HIS A 70 7.62 -8.91 -0.37
C HIS A 70 6.62 -9.50 0.62
N VAL A 71 5.39 -9.03 0.52
CA VAL A 71 4.26 -9.53 1.30
C VAL A 71 3.28 -10.23 0.39
N TYR A 72 3.02 -11.50 0.69
CA TYR A 72 2.00 -12.30 0.04
C TYR A 72 0.82 -12.47 0.98
N LYS A 73 -0.39 -12.17 0.50
CA LYS A 73 -1.63 -12.26 1.27
C LYS A 73 -2.54 -13.26 0.60
N TYR A 74 -2.80 -14.38 1.29
CA TYR A 74 -3.70 -15.43 0.84
C TYR A 74 -4.90 -15.49 1.79
N ASP A 75 -6.10 -15.30 1.28
CA ASP A 75 -7.33 -15.16 2.06
C ASP A 75 -8.35 -16.22 1.66
N GLY A 76 -9.37 -16.45 2.50
CA GLY A 76 -10.42 -17.44 2.26
C GLY A 76 -10.25 -18.76 3.02
N PHE A 77 -9.32 -18.83 3.96
CA PHE A 77 -9.15 -20.02 4.79
C PHE A 77 -10.26 -20.15 5.84
N ARG A 78 -10.61 -21.39 6.16
CA ARG A 78 -11.46 -21.70 7.32
C ARG A 78 -10.61 -21.76 8.57
N GLU A 79 -11.21 -21.43 9.71
CA GLU A 79 -10.54 -21.47 11.01
C GLU A 79 -9.97 -22.85 11.35
N SER A 80 -10.68 -23.92 10.98
CA SER A 80 -10.23 -25.31 11.14
C SER A 80 -8.93 -25.65 10.40
N GLU A 81 -8.50 -24.80 9.46
CA GLU A 81 -7.27 -25.00 8.69
C GLU A 81 -6.02 -24.45 9.40
N PHE A 82 -6.20 -23.74 10.52
CA PHE A 82 -5.10 -23.15 11.27
C PHE A 82 -4.14 -24.22 11.82
N GLU A 83 -4.64 -25.24 12.52
CA GLU A 83 -3.79 -26.27 13.14
C GLU A 83 -2.93 -26.99 12.09
N LYS A 84 -3.55 -27.41 10.99
CA LYS A 84 -2.82 -28.12 9.91
C LYS A 84 -1.77 -27.23 9.23
N LEU A 85 -2.04 -25.93 9.08
CA LEU A 85 -1.09 -24.97 8.52
C LEU A 85 0.05 -24.72 9.51
N SER A 86 -0.27 -24.50 10.78
CA SER A 86 0.71 -24.25 11.85
C SER A 86 1.68 -25.42 11.97
N ASP A 87 1.19 -26.65 12.00
CA ASP A 87 2.03 -27.86 12.04
C ASP A 87 2.90 -28.00 10.79
N PHE A 88 2.38 -27.67 9.60
CA PHE A 88 3.12 -27.73 8.35
C PHE A 88 4.27 -26.70 8.34
N PHE A 89 3.98 -25.45 8.74
CA PHE A 89 4.97 -24.37 8.81
C PHE A 89 6.07 -24.68 9.84
N LYS A 90 5.70 -25.19 11.02
CA LYS A 90 6.67 -25.59 12.06
C LYS A 90 7.56 -26.73 11.59
N THR A 91 6.98 -27.76 10.98
CA THR A 91 7.71 -28.97 10.59
C THR A 91 8.62 -28.75 9.39
N HIS A 92 8.11 -28.09 8.34
CA HIS A 92 8.81 -27.99 7.06
C HIS A 92 9.57 -26.67 6.88
N TYR A 93 9.02 -25.57 7.39
CA TYR A 93 9.62 -24.23 7.22
C TYR A 93 10.35 -23.75 8.48
N ARG A 94 10.21 -24.46 9.61
CA ARG A 94 10.76 -24.07 10.92
C ARG A 94 10.29 -22.66 11.33
N LEU A 95 9.04 -22.36 11.03
CA LEU A 95 8.42 -21.05 11.22
C LEU A 95 7.15 -21.24 12.04
N ASP A 96 7.01 -20.50 13.13
CA ASP A 96 5.80 -20.45 13.93
C ASP A 96 4.80 -19.45 13.33
N LEU A 97 3.61 -19.92 12.92
CA LEU A 97 2.54 -19.02 12.50
C LEU A 97 2.02 -18.23 13.69
N MET A 98 2.12 -16.91 13.61
CA MET A 98 1.65 -16.01 14.66
C MET A 98 0.19 -15.63 14.42
N GLU A 99 -0.66 -15.88 15.41
CA GLU A 99 -2.03 -15.36 15.42
C GLU A 99 -2.00 -13.89 15.81
N LYS A 100 -2.34 -13.01 14.86
CA LYS A 100 -2.33 -11.57 15.08
C LYS A 100 -3.50 -10.92 14.37
N ASP A 101 -4.52 -10.59 15.14
CA ASP A 101 -5.68 -9.86 14.63
C ASP A 101 -5.37 -8.37 14.43
N LEU A 102 -6.07 -7.80 13.45
CA LEU A 102 -6.06 -6.37 13.19
C LEU A 102 -6.94 -5.64 14.21
N CYS A 103 -6.59 -4.38 14.50
CA CYS A 103 -7.39 -3.55 15.39
C CYS A 103 -8.72 -3.15 14.74
N VAL A 104 -9.84 -3.61 15.32
CA VAL A 104 -11.21 -3.33 14.84
C VAL A 104 -11.91 -2.20 15.59
N LYS A 105 -11.17 -1.40 16.38
CA LYS A 105 -11.74 -0.33 17.22
C LYS A 105 -12.25 0.89 16.42
N GLY A 106 -11.79 1.05 15.19
CA GLY A 106 -12.17 2.17 14.32
C GLY A 106 -11.58 3.52 14.73
N TRP A 107 -10.58 3.56 15.61
CA TRP A 107 -9.90 4.80 15.97
C TRP A 107 -8.92 5.20 14.86
N ASN A 108 -8.71 6.50 14.69
CA ASN A 108 -7.83 7.06 13.65
C ASN A 108 -6.58 7.76 14.24
N TRP A 109 -6.30 7.56 15.52
CA TRP A 109 -5.09 8.05 16.18
C TRP A 109 -4.21 6.88 16.59
N GLY A 110 -2.91 6.97 16.31
CA GLY A 110 -1.98 5.87 16.49
C GLY A 110 -0.56 6.27 16.10
N THR A 111 0.31 5.27 16.02
CA THR A 111 1.72 5.44 15.66
C THR A 111 2.00 4.82 14.30
N VAL A 112 2.66 5.56 13.41
CA VAL A 112 3.19 4.99 12.18
C VAL A 112 4.55 4.36 12.44
N LYS A 113 4.74 3.12 11.98
CA LYS A 113 6.01 2.39 12.08
C LYS A 113 6.43 1.92 10.70
N PHE A 114 7.72 2.08 10.40
CA PHE A 114 8.32 1.56 9.17
C PHE A 114 9.04 0.24 9.48
N GLY A 115 8.58 -0.85 8.87
CA GLY A 115 9.16 -2.19 9.03
C GLY A 115 9.56 -2.77 7.69
N GLY A 116 10.87 -2.82 7.39
CA GLY A 116 11.35 -3.26 6.07
C GLY A 116 10.75 -2.41 4.95
N GLN A 117 9.98 -3.05 4.05
CA GLN A 117 9.26 -2.41 2.94
C GLN A 117 7.77 -2.12 3.25
N LEU A 118 7.38 -2.17 4.51
CA LEU A 118 6.02 -1.94 4.96
C LEU A 118 5.93 -0.69 5.84
N LEU A 119 4.85 0.06 5.66
CA LEU A 119 4.37 1.07 6.60
C LEU A 119 3.20 0.47 7.38
N SER A 120 3.31 0.39 8.70
CA SER A 120 2.24 -0.05 9.60
C SER A 120 1.66 1.13 10.34
N PHE A 121 0.34 1.19 10.45
CA PHE A 121 -0.35 2.10 11.35
C PHE A 121 -0.90 1.32 12.54
N ASP A 122 -0.37 1.59 13.73
CA ASP A 122 -0.68 0.83 14.94
C ASP A 122 -1.47 1.67 15.94
N ILE A 123 -2.48 1.06 16.57
CA ILE A 123 -3.18 1.64 17.73
C ILE A 123 -2.77 0.83 18.95
N GLY A 124 -1.87 1.38 19.75
CA GLY A 124 -1.17 0.62 20.80
C GLY A 124 -0.24 -0.40 20.16
N ASP A 125 -0.41 -1.68 20.51
CA ASP A 125 0.40 -2.79 19.98
C ASP A 125 -0.28 -3.56 18.83
N GLN A 126 -1.47 -3.12 18.41
CA GLN A 126 -2.24 -3.79 17.36
C GLN A 126 -2.20 -2.99 16.04
N PRO A 127 -1.73 -3.59 14.94
CA PRO A 127 -1.77 -2.95 13.63
C PRO A 127 -3.21 -2.83 13.14
N VAL A 128 -3.56 -1.68 12.57
CA VAL A 128 -4.85 -1.43 11.92
C VAL A 128 -4.77 -1.84 10.46
N PHE A 129 -3.74 -1.35 9.79
CA PHE A 129 -3.47 -1.63 8.40
C PHE A 129 -1.97 -1.53 8.12
N GLU A 130 -1.56 -2.19 7.05
CA GLU A 130 -0.19 -2.19 6.57
C GLU A 130 -0.19 -1.88 5.07
N ILE A 131 0.69 -0.96 4.68
CA ILE A 131 0.84 -0.50 3.31
C ILE A 131 2.22 -0.94 2.81
N PRO A 132 2.29 -1.85 1.83
CA PRO A 132 3.53 -2.11 1.11
C PRO A 132 3.98 -0.84 0.40
N LEU A 133 5.19 -0.37 0.69
CA LEU A 133 5.73 0.86 0.11
C LEU A 133 5.90 0.73 -1.41
N SER A 134 6.11 -0.49 -1.93
CA SER A 134 6.09 -0.79 -3.37
C SER A 134 4.77 -0.44 -4.07
N ASN A 135 3.67 -0.25 -3.33
CA ASN A 135 2.38 0.15 -3.90
C ASN A 135 2.21 1.67 -3.98
N VAL A 136 3.06 2.42 -3.28
CA VAL A 136 3.06 3.89 -3.27
C VAL A 136 3.70 4.38 -4.57
N SER A 137 2.96 5.20 -5.32
CA SER A 137 3.40 5.82 -6.57
C SER A 137 4.05 7.17 -6.34
N GLN A 138 3.54 7.94 -5.38
CA GLN A 138 4.03 9.27 -5.07
C GLN A 138 3.81 9.58 -3.59
N CYS A 139 4.68 10.41 -3.02
CA CYS A 139 4.56 10.91 -1.66
C CYS A 139 4.75 12.43 -1.69
N THR A 140 3.78 13.19 -1.20
CA THR A 140 3.83 14.64 -1.09
C THR A 140 3.71 15.08 0.37
N THR A 141 4.32 16.21 0.69
CA THR A 141 4.31 16.77 2.05
C THR A 141 3.52 18.07 2.09
N GLY A 142 2.81 18.28 3.19
CA GLY A 142 2.10 19.51 3.52
C GLY A 142 2.43 19.97 4.94
N LYS A 143 1.72 20.98 5.43
CA LYS A 143 1.91 21.46 6.81
C LYS A 143 1.42 20.41 7.80
N ASN A 144 2.33 19.73 8.50
CA ASN A 144 2.03 18.63 9.44
C ASN A 144 1.27 17.46 8.78
N GLU A 145 1.41 17.30 7.47
CA GLU A 145 0.68 16.29 6.71
C GLU A 145 1.61 15.58 5.74
N VAL A 146 1.45 14.26 5.62
CA VAL A 146 2.08 13.46 4.57
C VAL A 146 0.99 12.76 3.78
N THR A 147 1.03 12.92 2.47
CA THR A 147 0.08 12.34 1.54
C THR A 147 0.76 11.26 0.73
N LEU A 148 0.21 10.05 0.78
CA LEU A 148 0.61 8.91 -0.03
C LEU A 148 -0.39 8.69 -1.15
N GLU A 149 0.10 8.66 -2.37
CA GLU A 149 -0.66 8.31 -3.56
C GLU A 149 -0.28 6.90 -4.02
N PHE A 150 -1.25 6.16 -4.53
CA PHE A 150 -1.08 4.76 -4.91
C PHE A 150 -1.20 4.56 -6.42
N HIS A 151 -0.53 3.53 -6.92
CA HIS A 151 -0.74 3.05 -8.28
C HIS A 151 -2.19 2.59 -8.44
N GLN A 152 -2.87 3.10 -9.47
CA GLN A 152 -4.22 2.66 -9.81
C GLN A 152 -4.20 1.20 -10.26
N ASN A 153 -5.26 0.47 -9.91
CA ASN A 153 -5.45 -0.92 -10.29
C ASN A 153 -6.82 -1.06 -10.97
N ASP A 154 -6.81 -1.07 -12.31
CA ASP A 154 -8.03 -1.15 -13.13
C ASP A 154 -8.78 -2.48 -12.96
N ASP A 155 -8.11 -3.51 -12.42
CA ASP A 155 -8.72 -4.81 -12.11
C ASP A 155 -9.43 -4.84 -10.72
N ALA A 156 -9.35 -3.77 -9.92
CA ALA A 156 -10.05 -3.67 -8.64
C ALA A 156 -11.33 -2.83 -8.77
N GLU A 157 -12.46 -3.35 -8.28
CA GLU A 157 -13.72 -2.60 -8.26
C GLU A 157 -13.63 -1.32 -7.42
N VAL A 158 -12.88 -1.40 -6.30
CA VAL A 158 -12.61 -0.27 -5.41
C VAL A 158 -11.10 -0.15 -5.25
N SER A 159 -10.54 0.97 -5.74
CA SER A 159 -9.12 1.27 -5.64
C SER A 159 -8.86 2.37 -4.62
N LEU A 160 -7.91 2.14 -3.72
CA LEU A 160 -7.39 3.16 -2.82
C LEU A 160 -6.49 4.12 -3.60
N MET A 161 -6.85 5.41 -3.64
CA MET A 161 -6.16 6.41 -4.45
C MET A 161 -5.13 7.21 -3.65
N GLU A 162 -5.54 7.71 -2.49
CA GLU A 162 -4.74 8.58 -1.63
C GLU A 162 -5.00 8.24 -0.16
N VAL A 163 -3.95 8.29 0.66
CA VAL A 163 -4.05 8.29 2.13
C VAL A 163 -3.24 9.46 2.66
N ARG A 164 -3.86 10.26 3.52
CA ARG A 164 -3.20 11.38 4.19
C ARG A 164 -3.05 11.14 5.67
N PHE A 165 -1.83 11.27 6.16
CA PHE A 165 -1.48 11.18 7.57
C PHE A 165 -1.26 12.57 8.13
N TYR A 166 -1.82 12.82 9.32
CA TYR A 166 -1.41 13.94 10.15
C TYR A 166 -0.18 13.53 10.97
N VAL A 167 0.89 14.32 10.86
CA VAL A 167 2.14 14.11 11.60
C VAL A 167 2.27 15.24 12.62
N PRO A 168 2.10 14.97 13.92
CA PRO A 168 2.20 16.01 14.94
C PRO A 168 3.63 16.57 15.00
N PRO A 169 3.79 17.89 15.23
CA PRO A 169 5.10 18.49 15.37
C PRO A 169 5.77 18.00 16.65
N THR A 170 6.96 17.40 16.52
CA THR A 170 7.83 17.05 17.66
C THR A 170 8.73 18.21 18.02
N GLN A 171 8.95 18.43 19.33
CA GLN A 171 9.84 19.47 19.85
C GLN A 171 11.32 19.04 19.89
N GLU A 172 11.68 17.90 19.31
CA GLU A 172 13.06 17.42 19.29
C GLU A 172 13.89 18.11 18.21
N ASP A 173 15.12 18.45 18.58
CA ASP A 173 16.01 19.33 17.82
C ASP A 173 16.42 18.77 16.45
N GLY A 174 15.98 19.43 15.38
CA GLY A 174 16.71 19.50 14.11
C GLY A 174 16.21 18.66 12.94
N VAL A 175 15.25 17.76 13.13
CA VAL A 175 14.67 16.95 12.04
C VAL A 175 13.17 17.21 11.94
N ASP A 176 12.71 17.72 10.81
CA ASP A 176 11.27 17.84 10.54
C ASP A 176 10.65 16.43 10.44
N PRO A 177 9.71 16.06 11.33
CA PRO A 177 9.11 14.73 11.33
C PRO A 177 8.36 14.44 10.02
N VAL A 178 7.81 15.45 9.35
CA VAL A 178 7.14 15.33 8.05
C VAL A 178 8.16 14.95 6.98
N GLU A 179 9.31 15.61 6.95
CA GLU A 179 10.38 15.32 5.99
C GLU A 179 10.98 13.92 6.23
N ALA A 180 11.25 13.57 7.49
CA ALA A 180 11.78 12.25 7.84
C ALA A 180 10.82 11.12 7.44
N PHE A 181 9.52 11.32 7.66
CA PHE A 181 8.50 10.38 7.21
C PHE A 181 8.51 10.23 5.68
N ALA A 182 8.47 11.36 4.96
CA ALA A 182 8.45 11.35 3.50
C ALA A 182 9.70 10.70 2.90
N GLN A 183 10.88 10.95 3.46
CA GLN A 183 12.13 10.30 3.04
C GLN A 183 12.09 8.78 3.25
N ASN A 184 11.54 8.31 4.38
CA ASN A 184 11.38 6.88 4.65
C ASN A 184 10.43 6.20 3.65
N VAL A 185 9.41 6.91 3.17
CA VAL A 185 8.52 6.42 2.11
C VAL A 185 9.23 6.43 0.77
N LEU A 186 9.73 7.59 0.34
CA LEU A 186 10.31 7.80 -1.00
C LEU A 186 11.52 6.90 -1.26
N SER A 187 12.31 6.56 -0.24
CA SER A 187 13.46 5.65 -0.37
C SER A 187 13.08 4.20 -0.72
N LYS A 188 11.80 3.82 -0.53
CA LYS A 188 11.31 2.44 -0.69
C LYS A 188 10.08 2.35 -1.61
N ALA A 189 9.52 3.49 -1.99
CA ALA A 189 8.37 3.60 -2.86
C ALA A 189 8.74 3.36 -4.32
N ASP A 190 7.80 2.83 -5.09
CA ASP A 190 7.94 2.66 -6.53
C ASP A 190 7.52 3.96 -7.23
N VAL A 191 8.33 5.00 -7.03
CA VAL A 191 8.07 6.32 -7.58
C VAL A 191 8.39 6.30 -9.06
N ILE A 192 7.35 6.42 -9.89
CA ILE A 192 7.53 6.67 -11.33
C ILE A 192 8.04 8.11 -11.45
N GLN A 193 9.35 8.27 -11.34
CA GLN A 193 10.00 9.49 -11.79
C GLN A 193 9.86 9.49 -13.31
N ALA A 194 9.04 10.40 -13.85
CA ALA A 194 9.11 10.78 -15.25
C ALA A 194 10.52 11.36 -15.49
N THR A 195 11.49 10.50 -15.73
CA THR A 195 12.85 10.84 -16.14
C THR A 195 12.79 11.18 -17.62
N GLY A 196 12.22 12.34 -17.90
CA GLY A 196 12.33 13.00 -19.19
C GLY A 196 12.94 14.38 -18.94
N ASP A 197 14.00 14.71 -19.67
CA ASP A 197 14.37 16.11 -19.80
C ASP A 197 13.16 16.87 -20.35
N ALA A 198 12.80 17.97 -19.70
CA ALA A 198 11.73 18.82 -20.19
C ALA A 198 12.05 19.22 -21.64
N ILE A 199 11.27 18.72 -22.60
CA ILE A 199 11.46 19.02 -24.03
C ILE A 199 11.31 20.53 -24.27
N CYS A 200 10.42 21.17 -23.51
CA CYS A 200 10.28 22.62 -23.45
C CYS A 200 9.70 23.04 -22.10
N ILE A 201 10.09 24.21 -21.61
CA ILE A 201 9.56 24.81 -20.38
C ILE A 201 8.76 26.04 -20.79
N PHE A 202 7.44 25.99 -20.63
CA PHE A 202 6.61 27.17 -20.80
C PHE A 202 6.55 27.94 -19.49
N ARG A 203 7.20 29.09 -19.44
CA ARG A 203 7.03 30.06 -18.35
C ARG A 203 5.83 30.94 -18.71
N GLU A 204 4.93 31.14 -17.75
CA GLU A 204 3.78 32.06 -17.88
C GLU A 204 2.73 31.66 -18.94
N LEU A 205 2.33 30.38 -18.97
CA LEU A 205 1.12 30.01 -19.71
C LEU A 205 -0.11 30.60 -19.01
N GLN A 206 -0.83 31.47 -19.72
CA GLN A 206 -2.20 31.82 -19.36
C GLN A 206 -3.10 30.63 -19.64
N ILE A 207 -3.32 29.79 -18.63
CA ILE A 207 -4.25 28.65 -18.74
C ILE A 207 -5.66 29.18 -18.53
N GLN A 208 -6.45 29.21 -19.61
CA GLN A 208 -7.87 29.47 -19.53
C GLN A 208 -8.60 28.14 -19.30
N ILE A 209 -8.94 27.84 -18.05
CA ILE A 209 -9.77 26.67 -17.72
C ILE A 209 -11.23 27.04 -18.05
N LEU A 210 -11.77 26.44 -19.10
CA LEU A 210 -13.18 26.54 -19.45
C LEU A 210 -13.96 25.48 -18.65
N VAL A 211 -14.56 25.86 -17.53
CA VAL A 211 -15.50 24.99 -16.82
C VAL A 211 -16.87 25.10 -17.49
N LEU A 212 -17.26 24.10 -18.28
CA LEU A 212 -18.61 24.01 -18.81
C LEU A 212 -19.55 23.42 -17.74
N LEU A 213 -20.28 24.30 -17.05
CA LEU A 213 -21.40 23.86 -16.22
C LEU A 213 -22.62 23.62 -17.11
N SER A 214 -22.96 22.34 -17.31
CA SER A 214 -24.22 21.93 -17.94
C SER A 214 -25.38 22.24 -16.98
N GLN A 215 -26.10 23.34 -17.22
CA GLN A 215 -27.39 23.63 -16.58
C GLN A 215 -28.53 23.36 -17.59
N PRO A 216 -29.71 22.89 -17.13
CA PRO A 216 -30.76 22.34 -18.00
C PRO A 216 -31.42 23.31 -18.98
N TRP A 217 -31.04 24.60 -19.00
CA TRP A 217 -31.63 25.63 -19.86
C TRP A 217 -30.61 26.53 -20.56
N GLY A 218 -29.39 26.06 -20.79
CA GLY A 218 -28.39 26.73 -21.62
C GLY A 218 -26.98 26.74 -21.03
N TYR A 219 -25.99 26.78 -21.92
CA TYR A 219 -24.58 26.90 -21.56
C TYR A 219 -24.30 28.32 -21.04
N SER A 220 -23.89 28.44 -19.78
CA SER A 220 -23.38 29.70 -19.25
C SER A 220 -21.86 29.58 -19.12
N CYS A 221 -21.13 30.42 -19.85
CA CYS A 221 -19.67 30.41 -19.88
C CYS A 221 -19.14 31.38 -18.83
N PHE A 222 -18.51 30.87 -17.77
CA PHE A 222 -17.83 31.69 -16.78
C PHE A 222 -16.32 31.67 -17.06
N LEU A 223 -15.76 32.83 -17.42
CA LEU A 223 -14.31 33.05 -17.38
C LEU A 223 -13.91 33.43 -15.96
N SER A 224 -13.05 32.62 -15.34
CA SER A 224 -12.36 32.99 -14.10
C SER A 224 -10.91 33.33 -14.42
N TYR A 225 -10.51 34.58 -14.20
CA TYR A 225 -9.11 35.01 -14.27
C TYR A 225 -8.48 34.89 -12.88
N SER A 226 -7.45 34.06 -12.72
CA SER A 226 -6.58 34.10 -11.54
C SER A 226 -5.27 34.79 -11.93
N SER A 227 -5.08 36.02 -11.49
CA SER A 227 -3.80 36.74 -11.62
C SER A 227 -3.09 36.72 -10.28
N TYR A 228 -2.05 35.90 -10.13
CA TYR A 228 -1.06 36.07 -9.07
C TYR A 228 0.10 36.93 -9.59
N CYS A 229 0.15 38.19 -9.14
CA CYS A 229 1.19 39.16 -9.47
C CYS A 229 2.00 39.47 -8.22
N SER A 230 3.25 38.99 -8.14
CA SER A 230 4.21 39.42 -7.12
C SER A 230 5.08 40.54 -7.69
N ARG A 231 4.82 41.79 -7.27
CA ARG A 231 5.66 42.96 -7.58
C ARG A 231 7.01 42.85 -6.86
N GLY A 232 8.07 42.52 -7.59
CA GLY A 232 9.45 42.75 -7.16
C GLY A 232 9.81 44.23 -7.31
N HIS A 233 9.96 44.92 -6.18
CA HIS A 233 10.41 46.31 -6.10
C HIS A 233 11.90 46.38 -6.49
N ARG A 234 12.24 47.11 -7.56
CA ARG A 234 13.62 47.55 -7.84
C ARG A 234 13.84 48.92 -7.20
N SER A 235 14.81 48.98 -6.29
CA SER A 235 15.58 50.17 -5.90
C SER A 235 17.05 49.72 -5.99
N GLY A 236 18.01 50.35 -6.67
CA GLY A 236 18.15 51.69 -7.22
C GLY A 236 19.62 52.06 -7.00
N LEU A 237 20.32 52.36 -8.11
CA LEU A 237 21.74 52.76 -8.26
C LEU A 237 22.82 51.69 -8.03
#